data_AF-A0A365YPD7-F1
#
_entry.id   AF-A0A365YPD7-F1
#
_cell.length_a   1.000
_cell.length_b   1.000
_cell.length_c   1.000
_cell.angle_alpha   90.00
_cell.angle_beta   90.00
_cell.angle_gamma   90.00
#
_symmetry.space_group_name_H-M   'P 1'
#
loop_
_entity.id
_entity.type
_entity.pdbx_description
1 polymer ?
#
loop_
_entity_poly.entity_id
_entity_poly.type
_entity_poly.pdbx_seq_one_letter_code
_entity_poly.pdbx_strand_id
1 'polypeptide(L)' 'MQHDDEETAAFLAAVQEGIADADAGRTVPYSAVREWLLSWGTEHEKPAPHCK' A
#
# COMPACT_ATOMS: atom_id res chain seq x y z
N MET A 1 -17.70 -5.28 16.61
CA MET A 1 -17.28 -3.97 16.11
C MET A 1 -18.19 -3.70 14.92
N GLN A 2 -19.21 -2.86 15.10
CA GLN A 2 -20.08 -2.44 14.00
C GLN A 2 -19.38 -1.20 13.45
N HIS A 3 -18.67 -1.34 12.32
CA HIS A 3 -18.17 -0.15 11.61
C HIS A 3 -19.39 0.65 11.16
N ASP A 4 -19.37 1.97 11.36
CA ASP A 4 -20.44 2.82 10.86
C ASP A 4 -20.56 2.62 9.34
N ASP A 5 -21.80 2.61 8.81
CA ASP A 5 -22.07 2.29 7.41
C ASP A 5 -21.28 3.20 6.44
N GLU A 6 -20.99 4.43 6.86
CA GLU A 6 -20.16 5.40 6.13
C GLU A 6 -18.67 5.02 6.11
N GLU A 7 -18.10 4.56 7.23
CA GLU A 7 -16.72 4.06 7.29
C GLU A 7 -16.55 2.82 6.41
N THR A 8 -17.56 1.95 6.40
CA THR A 8 -17.61 0.77 5.54
C THR A 8 -17.64 1.17 4.06
N ALA A 9 -18.45 2.15 3.68
CA ALA A 9 -18.51 2.65 2.31
C ALA A 9 -17.18 3.28 1.86
N ALA A 10 -16.54 4.08 2.71
CA ALA A 10 -15.23 4.66 2.45
C ALA A 10 -14.14 3.60 2.27
N PHE A 11 -14.14 2.56 3.12
CA PHE A 11 -13.23 1.43 2.99
C PHE A 11 -13.42 0.70 1.66
N LEU A 12 -14.67 0.40 1.27
CA LEU A 12 -14.96 -0.28 0.00
C LEU A 12 -14.49 0.54 -1.21
N ALA A 13 -14.69 1.87 -1.19
CA ALA A 13 -14.22 2.75 -2.25
C ALA A 13 -12.68 2.74 -2.36
N ALA A 14 -11.98 2.83 -1.22
CA ALA A 14 -10.51 2.78 -1.18
C ALA A 14 -9.95 1.43 -1.68
N VAL A 15 -10.63 0.31 -1.35
CA VAL A 15 -10.25 -1.01 -1.87
C VAL A 15 -10.43 -1.08 -3.40
N GLN A 16 -11.53 -0.57 -3.92
CA GLN A 16 -11.79 -0.55 -5.37
C GLN A 16 -10.76 0.30 -6.12
N GLU A 17 -10.40 1.46 -5.58
CA GLU A 17 -9.34 2.31 -6.11
C GLU A 17 -8.00 1.56 -6.14
N GLY A 18 -7.61 0.91 -5.05
CA GLY A 18 -6.37 0.14 -4.98
C GLY A 18 -6.29 -1.01 -6.00
N ILE A 19 -7.42 -1.68 -6.26
CA ILE A 19 -7.50 -2.71 -7.32
C ILE A 19 -7.34 -2.08 -8.70
N ALA A 20 -8.03 -0.98 -8.99
CA ALA A 20 -7.92 -0.29 -10.27
C ALA A 20 -6.51 0.25 -10.54
N ASP A 21 -5.81 0.71 -9.50
CA ASP A 21 -4.41 1.13 -9.55
C ASP A 21 -3.49 -0.05 -9.90
N ALA A 22 -3.70 -1.19 -9.25
CA ALA A 22 -2.94 -2.40 -9.51
C ALA A 22 -3.15 -2.91 -10.95
N ASP A 23 -4.39 -2.94 -11.43
CA ASP A 23 -4.74 -3.33 -12.80
C ASP A 23 -4.16 -2.37 -13.84
N ALA A 24 -4.06 -1.08 -13.51
CA ALA A 24 -3.41 -0.07 -14.35
C ALA A 24 -1.87 -0.12 -14.28
N GLY A 25 -1.28 -1.04 -13.51
CA GLY A 25 0.15 -1.22 -13.37
C GLY A 25 0.83 -0.22 -12.41
N ARG A 26 0.07 0.60 -11.67
CA ARG A 26 0.58 1.50 -10.62
C ARG A 26 0.96 0.70 -9.37
N THR A 27 1.94 -0.17 -9.51
CA THR A 27 2.43 -1.06 -8.46
C THR A 27 3.91 -0.82 -8.19
N VAL A 28 4.35 -1.27 -7.03
CA VAL A 28 5.78 -1.31 -6.67
C VAL A 28 6.28 -2.75 -6.81
N PRO A 29 7.49 -2.97 -7.39
CA PRO A 29 8.10 -4.29 -7.39
C PRO A 29 8.28 -4.85 -5.97
N TYR A 30 7.91 -6.11 -5.78
CA TYR A 30 8.05 -6.82 -4.50
C TYR A 30 9.46 -6.70 -3.89
N SER A 31 10.51 -6.80 -4.70
CA SER A 31 11.89 -6.70 -4.22
C SER A 31 12.19 -5.35 -3.57
N ALA A 32 11.67 -4.25 -4.12
CA ALA A 32 11.84 -2.92 -3.56
C ALA A 32 11.12 -2.77 -2.22
N VAL A 33 9.90 -3.31 -2.10
CA VAL A 33 9.16 -3.35 -0.83
C VAL A 33 9.90 -4.19 0.20
N ARG A 34 10.40 -5.37 -0.19
CA ARG A 34 11.16 -6.25 0.71
C ARG A 34 12.43 -5.60 1.24
N GLU A 35 13.22 -4.97 0.37
CA GLU A 35 14.44 -4.26 0.79
C GLU A 35 14.13 -3.13 1.77
N TRP A 36 13.06 -2.39 1.51
CA TRP A 36 12.59 -1.34 2.42
C TRP A 36 12.20 -1.90 3.79
N LEU A 37 11.35 -2.92 3.85
CA LEU A 37 10.93 -3.54 5.12
C LEU A 37 12.11 -4.14 5.89
N LEU A 38 13.09 -4.73 5.22
CA LEU A 38 14.28 -5.30 5.86
C LEU A 38 15.22 -4.23 6.42
N SER A 39 15.12 -2.98 5.95
CA SER A 39 15.95 -1.88 6.43
C SER A 39 15.38 -1.19 7.68
N TRP A 40 14.12 -1.44 8.02
CA TRP A 40 13.45 -0.80 9.16
C TRP A 40 14.16 -1.13 10.48
N GLY A 41 14.36 -0.09 11.30
CA GLY A 41 15.02 -0.24 12.61
C GLY A 41 16.52 -0.50 12.52
N THR A 42 17.13 -0.30 11.35
CA THR A 42 18.58 -0.34 11.14
C THR A 42 19.14 1.07 10.94
N GLU A 43 20.46 1.23 11.05
CA GLU A 43 21.15 2.49 10.71
C GLU A 43 21.09 2.86 9.22
N HIS A 44 20.62 1.93 8.38
CA HIS A 44 20.50 2.08 6.93
C HIS A 44 19.06 2.01 6.44
N GLU A 45 18.12 2.48 7.25
CA GLU A 45 16.70 2.52 6.89
C GLU A 45 16.49 3.24 5.55
N LYS A 46 15.85 2.55 4.61
CA LYS A 46 15.60 3.03 3.24
C LYS A 46 14.28 3.81 3.20
N PRO A 47 14.14 4.77 2.25
CA PRO A 47 12.85 5.40 2.01
C PRO A 47 11.84 4.40 1.45
N ALA A 48 10.55 4.67 1.69
CA ALA A 48 9.47 3.89 1.11
C ALA A 48 9.53 3.94 -0.42
N PRO A 49 9.34 2.81 -1.12
CA PRO A 49 9.35 2.80 -2.58
C PRO A 49 8.05 3.40 -3.13
N HIS A 50 8.15 4.08 -4.28
CA HIS A 50 7.02 4.69 -4.96
C HIS A 50 6.60 3.88 -6.19
N CYS A 51 5.30 3.88 -6.50
CA CYS A 51 4.79 3.32 -7.76
C CYS A 51 5.41 4.06 -8.95
N LYS A 52 5.62 3.33 -10.06
CA LYS A 52 6.03 3.93 -11.33
C LYS A 52 4.84 4.49 -12.10
#